data_AF-A0A9E2HXM3-F1
#
_entry.id   AF-A0A9E2HXM3-F1
#
_cell.length_a   1.000
_cell.length_b   1.000
_cell.length_c   1.000
_cell.angle_alpha   90.00
_cell.angle_beta   90.00
_cell.angle_gamma   90.00
#
_symmetry.space_group_name_H-M   'P 1'
#
loop_
_entity.id
_entity.type
_entity.pdbx_description
1 polymer ?
#
loop_
_entity_poly.entity_id
_entity_poly.type
_entity_poly.pdbx_seq_one_letter_code
_entity_poly.pdbx_strand_id
1 'polypeptide(L)'
;MRIIFYFLILIAALLAGIALKTNPGYVLIAYSHWTAEMPLWLALVIIVGGFLLWYVIAKIFSTIHHSFAYWSNWRKERVRKKNMLLFQQGLLNLYTGCWKRAEKMLVQSVQLSDIPMAHYLGATQAASALGCYDRAAKYIQKIKTIEAGEIFIDIVHAQTLLAQEQYELALKLLEKIRMR
;
A
#
# COMPACT_ATOMS: atom_id res chain seq x y z
N MET A 1 -31.39 2.30 -5.01
CA MET A 1 -31.71 1.38 -6.11
C MET A 1 -31.79 -0.09 -5.66
N ARG A 2 -30.73 -0.73 -5.14
CA ARG A 2 -30.73 -2.18 -4.81
C ARG A 2 -31.74 -2.62 -3.72
N ILE A 3 -31.94 -1.80 -2.69
CA ILE A 3 -32.88 -2.11 -1.59
C ILE A 3 -34.35 -2.12 -2.07
N ILE A 4 -34.69 -1.25 -3.02
CA ILE A 4 -36.04 -1.15 -3.58
C ILE A 4 -36.37 -2.39 -4.42
N PHE A 5 -35.38 -2.94 -5.13
CA PHE A 5 -35.54 -4.18 -5.89
C PHE A 5 -35.81 -5.40 -4.99
N TYR A 6 -35.09 -5.52 -3.85
CA TYR A 6 -35.36 -6.58 -2.87
C TYR A 6 -36.70 -6.42 -2.17
N PHE A 7 -37.13 -5.18 -1.91
CA PHE A 7 -38.44 -4.88 -1.35
C PHE A 7 -39.57 -5.25 -2.31
N LEU A 8 -39.38 -5.01 -3.62
CA LEU A 8 -40.31 -5.42 -4.68
C LEU A 8 -40.43 -6.94 -4.80
N ILE A 9 -39.32 -7.67 -4.71
CA ILE A 9 -39.31 -9.14 -4.69
C ILE A 9 -40.03 -9.67 -3.45
N LEU A 10 -39.82 -9.06 -2.28
CA LEU A 10 -40.51 -9.44 -1.05
C LEU A 10 -42.02 -9.24 -1.18
N ILE A 11 -42.46 -8.11 -1.73
CA ILE A 11 -43.88 -7.80 -1.98
C ILE A 11 -44.49 -8.78 -2.99
N ALA A 12 -43.78 -9.10 -4.07
CA ALA A 12 -44.24 -10.06 -5.07
C ALA A 12 -44.38 -11.48 -4.48
N ALA A 13 -43.44 -11.91 -3.63
CA ALA A 13 -43.53 -13.18 -2.92
C ALA A 13 -44.68 -13.20 -1.92
N LEU A 14 -44.94 -12.09 -1.22
CA LEU A 14 -46.06 -11.96 -0.28
C LEU A 14 -47.42 -12.03 -1.01
N LEU A 15 -47.54 -11.33 -2.14
CA LEU A 15 -48.74 -11.33 -2.99
C LEU A 15 -49.00 -12.72 -3.59
N ALA A 16 -47.95 -13.41 -4.05
CA ALA A 16 -48.06 -14.79 -4.51
C ALA A 16 -48.55 -15.72 -3.39
N GLY A 17 -48.02 -15.59 -2.17
CA GLY A 17 -48.45 -16.36 -1.01
C GLY A 17 -49.92 -16.14 -0.63
N ILE A 18 -50.42 -14.90 -0.76
CA ILE A 18 -51.83 -14.56 -0.47
C ILE A 18 -52.77 -15.09 -1.56
N ALA A 19 -52.38 -15.01 -2.84
CA ALA A 19 -53.16 -15.51 -3.97
C ALA A 19 -53.35 -17.04 -3.95
N LEU A 20 -52.49 -17.77 -3.24
CA LEU A 20 -52.52 -19.22 -3.09
C LEU A 20 -53.38 -19.70 -1.90
N LYS A 21 -54.00 -18.79 -1.14
CA LYS A 21 -54.89 -19.14 -0.02
C LYS A 21 -56.25 -19.70 -0.48
N THR A 22 -56.60 -19.57 -1.77
CA THR A 22 -57.89 -20.04 -2.35
C THR A 22 -57.90 -21.50 -2.78
N ASN A 23 -56.74 -22.15 -2.92
CA ASN A 23 -56.59 -23.60 -3.07
C ASN A 23 -55.24 -24.01 -2.45
N PRO A 24 -55.15 -24.95 -1.51
CA PRO A 24 -53.88 -25.35 -0.91
C PRO A 24 -53.02 -26.07 -1.96
N GLY A 25 -52.26 -25.29 -2.73
CA GLY A 25 -51.26 -25.81 -3.65
C GLY A 25 -50.19 -26.56 -2.86
N TYR A 26 -49.82 -27.75 -3.32
CA TYR A 26 -48.68 -28.51 -2.81
C TYR A 26 -47.59 -28.56 -3.87
N VAL A 27 -46.35 -28.58 -3.43
CA VAL A 27 -45.17 -28.75 -4.28
C VAL A 27 -44.68 -30.17 -4.06
N LEU A 28 -44.66 -30.96 -5.12
CA LEU A 28 -44.13 -32.32 -5.11
C LEU A 28 -42.76 -32.30 -5.79
N ILE A 29 -41.72 -32.58 -5.01
CA ILE A 29 -40.36 -32.73 -5.52
C ILE A 29 -40.08 -34.23 -5.61
N ALA A 30 -40.09 -34.76 -6.83
CA ALA A 30 -39.77 -36.16 -7.11
C ALA A 30 -38.34 -36.26 -7.67
N TYR A 31 -37.47 -36.97 -6.95
CA TYR A 31 -36.13 -37.31 -7.42
C TYR A 31 -35.88 -38.80 -7.27
N SER A 32 -35.95 -39.54 -8.39
CA SER A 32 -35.74 -40.98 -8.51
C SER A 32 -36.62 -41.84 -7.59
N HIS A 33 -36.22 -42.09 -6.34
CA HIS A 33 -36.99 -42.87 -5.35
C HIS A 33 -37.50 -42.02 -4.17
N TRP A 34 -37.22 -40.71 -4.17
CA TRP A 34 -37.62 -39.81 -3.09
C TRP A 34 -38.67 -38.82 -3.58
N THR A 35 -39.85 -38.86 -2.95
CA THR A 35 -40.93 -37.91 -3.17
C THR A 35 -41.15 -37.12 -1.90
N ALA A 36 -40.84 -35.83 -1.94
CA ALA A 36 -41.14 -34.91 -0.85
C ALA A 36 -42.35 -34.05 -1.25
N GLU A 37 -43.45 -34.25 -0.54
CA GLU A 37 -44.64 -33.39 -0.64
C GLU A 37 -44.53 -32.30 0.41
N MET A 38 -44.45 -31.05 -0.06
CA MET A 38 -44.36 -29.89 0.81
C MET A 38 -45.49 -28.93 0.53
N PRO A 39 -46.07 -28.30 1.56
CA PRO A 39 -46.99 -27.19 1.35
C PRO A 39 -46.30 -26.08 0.56
N LEU A 40 -46.99 -25.47 -0.41
CA LEU A 40 -46.39 -24.45 -1.26
C LEU A 40 -45.88 -23.22 -0.48
N TRP A 41 -46.54 -22.89 0.64
CA TRP A 41 -46.07 -21.85 1.54
C TRP A 41 -44.69 -22.17 2.16
N LEU A 42 -44.42 -23.44 2.47
CA LEU A 42 -43.14 -23.88 3.00
C LEU A 42 -42.03 -23.78 1.95
N ALA A 43 -42.31 -24.19 0.71
CA ALA A 43 -41.38 -24.04 -0.41
C ALA A 43 -41.04 -22.56 -0.66
N LEU A 44 -42.04 -21.67 -0.58
CA LEU A 44 -41.84 -20.23 -0.72
C LEU A 44 -40.95 -19.66 0.39
N VAL A 45 -41.17 -20.07 1.65
CA VAL A 45 -40.32 -19.66 2.79
C VAL A 45 -38.88 -20.13 2.60
N ILE A 46 -38.66 -21.36 2.11
CA ILE A 46 -37.31 -21.89 1.85
C ILE A 46 -36.61 -21.08 0.75
N ILE A 47 -37.31 -20.75 -0.33
CA ILE A 47 -36.74 -19.95 -1.44
C ILE A 47 -36.39 -18.54 -0.96
N VAL A 48 -37.32 -17.86 -0.28
CA VAL A 48 -37.11 -16.49 0.22
C VAL A 48 -36.02 -16.48 1.31
N GLY A 49 -36.05 -17.44 2.23
CA GLY A 49 -35.06 -17.60 3.28
C GLY A 49 -33.67 -17.90 2.72
N GLY A 50 -33.56 -18.82 1.76
CA GLY A 50 -32.32 -19.15 1.09
C GLY A 50 -31.74 -17.96 0.33
N PHE A 51 -32.58 -17.19 -0.36
CA PHE A 51 -32.16 -15.98 -1.06
C PHE A 51 -31.65 -14.90 -0.10
N LEU A 52 -32.35 -14.70 1.03
CA LEU A 52 -31.92 -13.76 2.06
C LEU A 52 -30.57 -14.18 2.66
N LEU A 53 -30.39 -15.48 2.93
CA LEU A 53 -29.18 -16.03 3.49
C LEU A 53 -27.99 -15.86 2.53
N TRP A 54 -28.18 -16.19 1.24
CA TRP A 54 -27.20 -15.92 0.19
C TRP A 54 -26.82 -14.44 0.11
N TYR A 55 -27.81 -13.54 0.14
CA TYR A 55 -27.58 -12.10 0.09
C TYR A 55 -26.75 -11.60 1.27
N VAL A 56 -27.05 -12.08 2.49
CA VAL A 56 -26.28 -11.75 3.69
C VAL A 56 -24.83 -12.25 3.55
N ILE A 57 -24.63 -13.49 3.09
CA ILE A 57 -23.29 -14.05 2.86
C ILE A 57 -22.52 -13.21 1.84
N ALA A 58 -23.12 -12.89 0.70
CA ALA A 58 -22.49 -12.07 -0.35
C ALA A 58 -22.12 -10.67 0.14
N LYS A 59 -22.97 -10.07 0.98
CA LYS A 59 -22.71 -8.76 1.60
C LYS A 59 -21.55 -8.82 2.59
N ILE A 60 -21.50 -9.85 3.44
CA ILE A 60 -20.40 -10.09 4.38
C ILE A 60 -19.09 -10.25 3.60
N PHE A 61 -19.09 -11.05 2.53
CA PHE A 61 -17.92 -11.25 1.67
C PHE A 61 -17.44 -9.95 1.02
N SER A 62 -18.37 -9.16 0.47
CA SER A 62 -18.05 -7.86 -0.15
C SER A 62 -17.52 -6.84 0.87
N THR A 63 -18.11 -6.77 2.07
CA THR A 63 -17.64 -5.90 3.16
C THR A 63 -16.25 -6.31 3.63
N ILE A 64 -15.99 -7.60 3.81
CA ILE A 64 -14.66 -8.10 4.22
C ILE A 64 -13.61 -7.76 3.15
N HIS A 65 -13.94 -7.93 1.87
CA HIS A 65 -13.03 -7.63 0.77
C HIS A 65 -12.72 -6.13 0.65
N HIS A 66 -13.70 -5.25 0.87
CA HIS A 66 -13.49 -3.80 0.86
C HIS A 66 -12.80 -3.28 2.14
N SER A 67 -13.09 -3.84 3.32
CA SER A 67 -12.46 -3.44 4.58
C SER A 67 -10.97 -3.80 4.64
N PHE A 68 -10.52 -4.84 3.94
CA PHE A 68 -9.08 -5.17 3.84
C PHE A 68 -8.27 -4.07 3.12
N ALA A 69 -8.87 -3.40 2.12
CA ALA A 69 -8.22 -2.31 1.39
C ALA A 69 -8.04 -1.04 2.26
N TYR A 70 -9.04 -0.71 3.10
CA TYR A 70 -8.96 0.45 4.00
C TYR A 70 -7.92 0.29 5.12
N TRP A 71 -7.80 -0.92 5.68
CA TRP A 71 -6.78 -1.20 6.71
C TRP A 71 -5.35 -1.18 6.14
N SER A 72 -5.17 -1.70 4.93
CA SER A 72 -3.89 -1.62 4.21
C SER A 72 -3.48 -0.17 3.93
N ASN A 73 -4.39 0.67 3.45
CA ASN A 73 -4.06 2.05 3.11
C ASN A 73 -3.75 2.90 4.34
N TRP A 74 -4.49 2.73 5.45
CA TRP A 74 -4.18 3.43 6.69
C TRP A 74 -2.83 3.02 7.27
N ARG A 75 -2.48 1.72 7.22
CA ARG A 75 -1.16 1.24 7.66
C ARG A 75 -0.05 1.81 6.77
N LYS A 76 -0.22 1.82 5.45
CA LYS A 76 0.75 2.41 4.50
C LYS A 76 0.98 3.89 4.78
N GLU A 77 -0.08 4.65 5.00
CA GLU A 77 0.01 6.08 5.29
C GLU A 77 0.71 6.37 6.61
N ARG A 78 0.41 5.60 7.67
CA ARG A 78 1.13 5.74 8.95
C ARG A 78 2.61 5.42 8.84
N VAL A 79 2.97 4.38 8.08
CA VAL A 79 4.36 3.99 7.84
C VAL A 79 5.10 5.08 7.05
N ARG A 80 4.49 5.64 6.00
CA ARG A 80 5.05 6.76 5.23
C ARG A 80 5.34 7.98 6.11
N LYS A 81 4.38 8.40 6.93
CA LYS A 81 4.57 9.53 7.87
C LYS A 81 5.71 9.28 8.85
N LYS A 82 5.80 8.06 9.40
CA LYS A 82 6.90 7.68 10.31
C LYS A 82 8.27 7.75 9.63
N ASN A 83 8.37 7.28 8.38
CA ASN A 83 9.64 7.34 7.64
C ASN A 83 10.03 8.77 7.26
N MET A 84 9.06 9.61 6.91
CA MET A 84 9.31 11.03 6.65
C MET A 84 9.85 11.74 7.91
N LEU A 85 9.27 11.46 9.08
CA LEU A 85 9.79 11.98 10.34
C LEU A 85 11.23 11.49 10.61
N LEU A 86 11.52 10.23 10.31
CA LEU A 86 12.87 9.68 10.46
C LEU A 86 13.88 10.38 9.54
N PHE A 87 13.48 10.66 8.29
CA PHE A 87 14.29 11.43 7.34
C PHE A 87 14.55 12.86 7.84
N GLN A 88 13.51 13.57 8.29
CA GLN A 88 13.63 14.92 8.85
C GLN A 88 14.56 14.97 10.07
N GLN A 89 14.41 14.01 10.99
CA GLN A 89 15.31 13.90 12.14
C GLN A 89 16.74 13.54 11.72
N GLY A 90 16.90 12.69 10.70
CA GLY A 90 18.21 12.38 10.11
C GLY A 90 18.90 13.63 9.55
N LEU A 91 18.18 14.48 8.82
CA LEU A 91 18.67 15.76 8.33
C LEU A 91 19.02 16.73 9.47
N LEU A 92 18.18 16.83 10.51
CA LEU A 92 18.51 17.66 11.67
C LEU A 92 19.83 17.18 12.32
N ASN A 93 20.00 15.88 12.51
CA ASN A 93 21.24 15.31 13.04
C ASN A 93 22.44 15.54 12.10
N LEU A 94 22.22 15.61 10.79
CA LEU A 94 23.27 15.94 9.81
C LEU A 94 23.76 17.38 10.05
N TYR A 95 22.85 18.35 10.14
CA TYR A 95 23.20 19.75 10.35
C TYR A 95 23.75 20.05 11.75
N THR A 96 23.35 19.28 12.76
CA THR A 96 23.89 19.42 14.12
C THR A 96 25.24 18.70 14.33
N GLY A 97 25.81 18.09 13.28
CA GLY A 97 27.09 17.38 13.36
C GLY A 97 27.01 16.00 14.02
N CYS A 98 25.80 15.48 14.28
CA CYS A 98 25.56 14.14 14.82
C CYS A 98 25.61 13.08 13.70
N TRP A 99 26.74 13.02 12.96
CA TRP A 99 26.90 12.26 11.72
C TRP A 99 26.50 10.78 11.82
N LYS A 100 26.90 10.10 12.91
CA LYS A 100 26.59 8.66 13.11
C LYS A 100 25.10 8.39 13.24
N ARG A 101 24.35 9.29 13.91
CA ARG A 101 22.89 9.18 14.02
C ARG A 101 22.23 9.56 12.70
N ALA A 102 22.69 10.63 12.07
CA ALA A 102 22.21 11.08 10.77
C ALA A 102 22.28 9.96 9.73
N GLU A 103 23.46 9.36 9.55
CA GLU A 103 23.68 8.28 8.58
C GLU A 103 22.72 7.11 8.84
N LYS A 104 22.60 6.65 10.09
CA LYS A 104 21.72 5.53 10.45
C LYS A 104 20.26 5.83 10.11
N MET A 105 19.77 7.01 10.48
CA MET A 105 18.38 7.40 10.26
C MET A 105 18.06 7.58 8.78
N LEU A 106 18.96 8.22 8.03
CA LEU A 106 18.81 8.44 6.59
C LEU A 106 18.84 7.13 5.80
N VAL A 107 19.74 6.20 6.12
CA VAL A 107 19.78 4.88 5.44
C VAL A 107 18.54 4.05 5.77
N GLN A 108 18.06 4.12 7.01
CA GLN A 108 16.88 3.39 7.45
C GLN A 108 15.59 3.88 6.78
N SER A 109 15.45 5.20 6.54
CA SER A 109 14.23 5.74 5.91
C SER A 109 14.18 5.58 4.38
N VAL A 110 15.25 5.09 3.72
CA VAL A 110 15.29 4.91 2.25
C VAL A 110 14.20 3.96 1.73
N GLN A 111 14.03 2.79 2.37
CA GLN A 111 13.32 1.65 1.77
C GLN A 111 11.84 1.93 1.42
N LEU A 112 11.25 2.94 2.05
CA LEU A 112 9.83 3.27 1.96
C LEU A 112 9.63 4.73 1.51
N SER A 113 10.69 5.38 1.02
CA SER A 113 10.66 6.76 0.55
C SER A 113 10.47 6.82 -0.96
N ASP A 114 9.64 7.75 -1.40
CA ASP A 114 9.50 8.10 -2.82
C ASP A 114 10.68 8.96 -3.32
N ILE A 115 11.65 9.31 -2.45
CA ILE A 115 12.86 10.11 -2.78
C ILE A 115 14.15 9.43 -2.25
N PRO A 116 14.55 8.25 -2.75
CA PRO A 116 15.73 7.52 -2.28
C PRO A 116 17.05 8.28 -2.48
N MET A 117 17.14 9.12 -3.52
CA MET A 117 18.35 9.90 -3.85
C MET A 117 18.74 10.84 -2.71
N ALA A 118 17.80 11.63 -2.18
CA ALA A 118 18.06 12.59 -1.11
C ALA A 118 18.57 11.91 0.17
N HIS A 119 18.05 10.72 0.47
CA HIS A 119 18.46 9.92 1.61
C HIS A 119 19.92 9.47 1.48
N TYR A 120 20.29 8.92 0.32
CA TYR A 120 21.65 8.47 0.09
C TYR A 120 22.65 9.63 0.00
N LEU A 121 22.26 10.81 -0.50
CA LEU A 121 23.13 11.99 -0.51
C LEU A 121 23.47 12.43 0.92
N GLY A 122 22.45 12.57 1.78
CA GLY A 122 22.69 12.91 3.19
C GLY A 122 23.49 11.82 3.92
N ALA A 123 23.25 10.54 3.62
CA ALA A 123 24.04 9.44 4.18
C ALA A 123 25.50 9.46 3.68
N THR A 124 25.74 9.84 2.42
CA THR A 124 27.08 10.03 1.85
C THR A 124 27.82 11.14 2.59
N GLN A 125 27.17 12.28 2.80
CA GLN A 125 27.75 13.39 3.55
C GLN A 125 28.07 13.01 4.99
N ALA A 126 27.13 12.35 5.68
CA ALA A 126 27.33 11.88 7.05
C ALA A 126 28.49 10.87 7.16
N ALA A 127 28.56 9.90 6.24
CA ALA A 127 29.64 8.91 6.21
C ALA A 127 31.00 9.55 5.90
N SER A 128 31.04 10.51 4.99
CA SER A 128 32.26 11.25 4.63
C SER A 128 32.78 12.08 5.80
N ALA A 129 31.87 12.75 6.53
CA ALA A 129 32.21 13.51 7.74
C ALA A 129 32.73 12.62 8.89
N LEU A 130 32.38 11.33 8.88
CA LEU A 130 32.92 10.32 9.80
C LEU A 130 34.26 9.70 9.34
N GLY A 131 34.82 10.14 8.20
CA GLY A 131 35.99 9.51 7.57
C GLY A 131 35.71 8.10 7.03
N CYS A 132 34.44 7.69 6.94
CA CYS A 132 34.02 6.36 6.50
C CYS A 132 33.80 6.33 4.99
N TYR A 133 34.85 6.59 4.22
CA TYR A 133 34.77 6.78 2.78
C TYR A 133 34.29 5.56 1.99
N ASP A 134 34.57 4.34 2.47
CA ASP A 134 34.04 3.10 1.87
C ASP A 134 32.51 3.06 1.88
N ARG A 135 31.89 3.57 2.96
CA ARG A 135 30.43 3.65 3.08
C ARG A 135 29.87 4.74 2.19
N ALA A 136 30.54 5.90 2.13
CA ALA A 136 30.18 6.99 1.22
C ALA A 136 30.20 6.53 -0.25
N ALA A 137 31.25 5.83 -0.68
CA ALA A 137 31.37 5.26 -2.03
C ALA A 137 30.22 4.29 -2.35
N LYS A 138 29.84 3.42 -1.40
CA LYS A 138 28.69 2.51 -1.57
C LYS A 138 27.38 3.27 -1.77
N TYR A 139 27.17 4.37 -1.05
CA TYR A 139 25.96 5.18 -1.22
C TYR A 139 25.95 5.92 -2.56
N ILE A 140 27.09 6.47 -3.01
CA ILE A 140 27.24 7.08 -4.34
C ILE A 140 26.90 6.07 -5.45
N GLN A 141 27.35 4.81 -5.33
CA GLN A 141 27.01 3.77 -6.30
C GLN A 141 25.49 3.52 -6.36
N LYS A 142 24.80 3.52 -5.22
CA LYS A 142 23.33 3.39 -5.17
C LYS A 142 22.61 4.58 -5.79
N ILE A 143 23.17 5.78 -5.67
CA ILE A 143 22.58 6.98 -6.29
C ILE A 143 22.69 6.91 -7.82
N LYS A 144 23.84 6.48 -8.34
CA LYS A 144 24.05 6.33 -9.80
C LYS A 144 23.05 5.39 -10.46
N THR A 145 22.51 4.40 -9.73
CA THR A 145 21.48 3.49 -10.26
C THR A 145 20.07 4.08 -10.31
N ILE A 146 19.81 5.23 -9.68
CA ILE A 146 18.47 5.82 -9.54
C ILE A 146 18.12 6.76 -10.72
N GLU A 147 19.01 6.92 -11.72
CA GLU A 147 18.76 7.66 -12.97
C GLU A 147 18.15 9.07 -12.75
N ALA A 148 18.68 9.79 -11.77
CA ALA A 148 18.25 11.15 -11.43
C ALA A 148 19.45 12.05 -11.14
N GLY A 149 19.56 13.15 -11.91
CA GLY A 149 20.41 14.31 -11.58
C GLY A 149 21.91 14.04 -11.46
N GLU A 150 22.56 13.60 -12.55
CA GLU A 150 24.01 13.31 -12.59
C GLU A 150 24.89 14.44 -12.02
N ILE A 151 24.52 15.70 -12.26
CA ILE A 151 25.28 16.88 -11.79
C ILE A 151 25.37 16.91 -10.25
N PHE A 152 24.27 16.65 -9.54
CA PHE A 152 24.28 16.67 -8.07
C PHE A 152 25.14 15.55 -7.48
N ILE A 153 25.14 14.38 -8.13
CA ILE A 153 25.98 13.25 -7.73
C ILE A 153 27.46 13.62 -7.89
N ASP A 154 27.82 14.21 -9.03
CA ASP A 154 29.20 14.59 -9.32
C ASP A 154 29.68 15.69 -8.36
N ILE A 155 28.83 16.66 -7.98
CA ILE A 155 29.16 17.69 -6.97
C ILE A 155 29.43 17.05 -5.60
N VAL A 156 28.54 16.18 -5.11
CA VAL A 156 28.71 15.55 -3.78
C VAL A 156 29.90 14.60 -3.77
N HIS A 157 30.17 13.93 -4.90
CA HIS A 157 31.37 13.12 -5.05
C HIS A 157 32.63 14.00 -5.03
N ALA A 158 32.64 15.14 -5.71
CA ALA A 158 33.76 16.09 -5.66
C ALA A 158 34.00 16.60 -4.22
N GLN A 159 32.94 16.94 -3.49
CA GLN A 159 33.05 17.34 -2.07
C GLN A 159 33.65 16.23 -1.21
N THR A 160 33.28 14.97 -1.48
CA THR A 160 33.83 13.81 -0.77
C THR A 160 35.32 13.64 -1.07
N LEU A 161 35.74 13.80 -2.33
CA LEU A 161 37.15 13.75 -2.74
C LEU A 161 37.97 14.88 -2.12
N LEU A 162 37.41 16.09 -2.04
CA LEU A 162 38.04 17.22 -1.34
C LEU A 162 38.22 16.92 0.16
N ALA A 163 37.22 16.31 0.80
CA ALA A 163 37.30 15.89 2.20
C ALA A 163 38.28 14.72 2.43
N GLN A 164 38.71 14.03 1.37
CA GLN A 164 39.76 13.00 1.38
C GLN A 164 41.14 13.54 1.00
N GLU A 165 41.27 14.86 0.80
CA GLU A 165 42.50 15.51 0.31
C GLU A 165 42.92 15.02 -1.10
N GLN A 166 42.01 14.41 -1.85
CA GLN A 166 42.25 13.94 -3.22
C GLN A 166 41.96 15.06 -4.23
N TYR A 167 42.74 16.13 -4.15
CA TYR A 167 42.51 17.36 -4.90
C TYR A 167 42.55 17.18 -6.42
N GLU A 168 43.45 16.34 -6.94
CA GLU A 168 43.56 16.09 -8.39
C GLU A 168 42.30 15.43 -8.96
N LEU A 169 41.77 14.44 -8.26
CA LEU A 169 40.54 13.74 -8.66
C LEU A 169 39.32 14.67 -8.52
N ALA A 170 39.27 15.46 -7.46
CA ALA A 170 38.22 16.46 -7.27
C ALA A 170 38.23 17.51 -8.39
N LEU A 171 39.41 18.02 -8.75
CA LEU A 171 39.57 18.99 -9.83
C LEU A 171 39.07 18.41 -11.16
N LYS A 172 39.55 17.22 -11.54
CA LYS A 172 39.13 16.55 -12.79
C LYS A 172 37.61 16.38 -12.87
N LEU A 173 36.98 16.04 -11.74
CA LEU A 173 35.54 15.87 -11.68
C LEU A 173 34.80 17.22 -11.79
N LEU A 174 35.27 18.26 -11.10
CA LEU A 174 34.70 19.61 -11.18
C LEU A 174 34.86 20.23 -12.57
N GLU A 175 35.98 19.99 -13.25
CA GLU A 175 36.18 20.44 -14.63
C GLU A 175 35.22 19.74 -15.59
N LYS A 176 34.98 18.44 -15.42
CA LYS A 176 33.95 17.71 -16.18
C LYS A 176 32.56 18.34 -15.99
N ILE A 177 32.22 18.76 -14.77
CA ILE A 177 30.95 19.44 -14.49
C ILE A 177 30.91 20.82 -15.17
N ARG A 178 31.99 21.60 -15.12
CA ARG A 178 32.10 22.92 -15.76
C ARG A 178 31.91 22.88 -17.28
N MET A 179 32.39 21.81 -17.92
CA MET A 179 32.40 21.67 -19.39
C MET A 179 31.08 21.13 -19.97
N ARG A 180 30.08 20.86 -19.13
CA ARG A 180 28.79 20.29 -19.51
C ARG A 180 27.73 21.38 -19.61
#